data_AF-A0A973GP09-F1
#
_entry.id   AF-A0A973GP09-F1
#
_cell.length_a   1.000
_cell.length_b   1.000
_cell.length_c   1.000
_cell.angle_alpha   90.00
_cell.angle_beta   90.00
_cell.angle_gamma   90.00
#
_symmetry.space_group_name_H-M   'P 1'
#
loop_
_entity.id
_entity.type
_entity.pdbx_description
1 polymer ?
#
loop_
_entity_poly.entity_id
_entity_poly.type
_entity_poly.pdbx_seq_one_letter_code
_entity_poly.pdbx_strand_id
1 'polypeptide(L)' 'MRRLAVFNNLSLDGFFADRNSDISWVHKDAEIAAFDAENARAGGTLLFGRKTYELMAG' A
#
# COMPACT_ATOMS: atom_id res chain seq x y z
N MET A 1 3.45 16.79 16.91
CA MET A 1 3.49 17.23 15.50
C MET A 1 2.99 16.11 14.61
N ARG A 2 2.13 16.39 13.63
CA ARG A 2 1.69 15.38 12.65
C ARG A 2 2.83 15.07 11.68
N ARG A 3 2.98 13.80 11.33
CA ARG A 3 3.96 13.31 10.34
C ARG A 3 3.20 12.85 9.09
N LEU A 4 3.78 13.09 7.92
CA LEU A 4 3.34 12.47 6.68
C LEU A 4 4.27 11.28 6.43
N ALA A 5 3.68 10.10 6.32
CA ALA A 5 4.40 8.86 6.06
C ALA A 5 3.89 8.24 4.76
N VAL A 6 4.76 7.47 4.10
CA VAL A 6 4.47 6.77 2.86
C VAL A 6 4.74 5.28 3.08
N PHE A 7 3.77 4.45 2.71
CA PHE A 7 3.85 3.00 2.81
C PHE A 7 3.46 2.39 1.47
N ASN A 8 4.39 1.69 0.81
CA ASN A 8 4.18 1.07 -0.50
C ASN A 8 4.98 -0.24 -0.61
N ASN A 9 4.45 -1.18 -1.40
CA ASN A 9 5.21 -2.29 -1.94
C ASN A 9 5.87 -1.86 -3.26
N LEU A 10 7.15 -2.17 -3.43
CA LEU A 10 7.93 -1.79 -4.61
C LEU A 10 8.74 -2.98 -5.11
N SER A 11 8.86 -3.10 -6.43
CA SER A 11 9.84 -3.98 -7.06
C SER A 11 11.26 -3.50 -6.76
N LEU A 12 12.24 -4.39 -6.95
CA LEU A 12 13.66 -4.06 -6.74
C LEU A 12 14.14 -2.90 -7.63
N ASP A 13 13.58 -2.79 -8.83
CA ASP A 13 13.85 -1.72 -9.80
C ASP A 13 12.92 -0.49 -9.66
N GLY A 14 12.09 -0.45 -8.61
CA GLY A 14 11.44 0.78 -8.15
C GLY A 14 10.01 1.03 -8.63
N PHE A 15 9.28 0.01 -9.08
CA PHE A 15 7.89 0.12 -9.55
C PHE A 15 6.89 -0.43 -8.52
N PHE A 16 5.78 0.29 -8.29
CA PHE A 16 4.71 -0.13 -7.36
C PHE A 16 3.57 -0.89 -8.04
N ALA A 17 3.49 -0.84 -9.37
CA ALA A 17 2.51 -1.54 -10.19
C ALA A 17 3.13 -1.88 -11.55
N ASP A 18 2.58 -2.88 -12.24
CA ASP A 18 3.02 -3.22 -13.58
C ASP A 18 2.45 -2.23 -14.65
N ARG A 19 2.73 -2.52 -15.93
CA ARG A 19 2.26 -1.68 -17.06
C ARG A 19 0.74 -1.62 -17.21
N ASN A 20 0.03 -2.55 -16.60
CA ASN A 20 -1.43 -2.69 -16.64
C ASN A 20 -2.07 -2.24 -15.32
N SER A 21 -1.32 -1.60 -14.42
CA SER A 21 -1.75 -1.24 -13.06
C SER A 21 -2.07 -2.44 -12.16
N ASP A 22 -1.54 -3.62 -12.47
CA ASP A 22 -1.67 -4.82 -11.64
C ASP A 22 -0.67 -4.79 -10.49
N ILE A 23 -1.16 -5.24 -9.33
CA ILE A 23 -0.43 -5.37 -8.08
C ILE A 23 -0.47 -6.81 -7.53
N SER A 24 -0.94 -7.78 -8.34
CA SER A 24 -1.03 -9.19 -7.97
C SER A 24 0.31 -9.83 -7.60
N TRP A 25 1.42 -9.23 -8.04
CA TRP A 25 2.79 -9.65 -7.71
C TRP A 25 3.17 -9.40 -6.25
N VAL A 26 2.44 -8.53 -5.53
CA VAL A 26 2.71 -8.25 -4.11
C VAL A 26 2.53 -9.53 -3.31
N HIS A 27 3.60 -9.96 -2.65
CA HIS A 27 3.59 -11.19 -1.85
C HIS A 27 2.62 -11.05 -0.68
N LYS A 28 1.80 -12.09 -0.47
CA LYS A 28 0.83 -12.14 0.62
C LYS A 28 1.01 -13.45 1.36
N ASP A 29 1.57 -13.35 2.57
CA ASP A 29 1.62 -14.43 3.53
C ASP A 29 1.20 -13.92 4.92
N ALA A 30 1.22 -14.81 5.91
CA ALA A 30 0.80 -14.46 7.27
C ALA A 30 1.71 -13.43 7.96
N GLU A 31 3.01 -13.43 7.64
CA GLU A 31 3.98 -12.49 8.21
C GLU A 31 3.77 -11.08 7.64
N ILE A 32 3.68 -10.98 6.32
CA ILE A 32 3.41 -9.72 5.61
C ILE A 32 2.06 -9.15 6.04
N ALA A 33 1.02 -9.97 6.17
CA ALA A 33 -0.28 -9.51 6.64
C ALA A 33 -0.23 -8.94 8.07
N ALA A 34 0.58 -9.55 8.96
CA ALA A 34 0.77 -9.04 10.32
C ALA A 34 1.52 -7.70 10.31
N PHE A 35 2.55 -7.57 9.48
CA PHE A 35 3.31 -6.33 9.30
C PHE A 35 2.45 -5.20 8.72
N ASP A 36 1.64 -5.49 7.69
CA ASP A 36 0.70 -4.53 7.10
C ASP A 36 -0.32 -4.06 8.13
N ALA A 37 -0.87 -4.98 8.92
CA ALA A 37 -1.82 -4.65 9.98
C ALA A 37 -1.17 -3.76 11.05
N GLU A 38 0.08 -4.04 11.45
CA GLU A 38 0.81 -3.19 12.41
C GLU A 38 1.07 -1.78 11.84
N ASN A 39 1.47 -1.66 10.58
CA ASN A 39 1.69 -0.37 9.93
C ASN A 39 0.39 0.40 9.70
N ALA A 40 -0.72 -0.30 9.43
CA ALA A 40 -2.04 0.29 9.25
C ALA A 40 -2.66 0.80 10.57
N ARG A 41 -2.12 0.43 11.75
CA ARG A 41 -2.63 0.83 13.08
C ARG A 41 -2.42 2.31 13.44
N ALA A 42 -2.13 3.17 12.48
CA ALA A 42 -2.05 4.60 12.74
C ALA A 42 -3.45 5.23 12.75
N GLY A 43 -3.84 5.84 13.87
CA GLY A 43 -5.03 6.70 14.00
C GLY A 43 -4.97 8.01 13.22
N GLY A 44 -4.35 7.99 12.03
CA GLY A 44 -4.23 9.09 11.10
C GLY A 44 -5.30 9.07 10.00
N THR A 45 -5.04 9.82 8.94
CA THR A 45 -5.92 9.89 7.77
C THR A 45 -5.20 9.31 6.57
N LEU A 46 -5.83 8.35 5.89
CA LEU A 46 -5.33 7.82 4.63
C LEU A 46 -5.55 8.84 3.50
N LEU A 47 -4.51 9.04 2.69
CA LEU A 47 -4.55 9.93 1.53
C LEU A 47 -4.21 9.12 0.29
N PHE A 48 -5.12 9.08 -0.67
CA PHE A 48 -4.96 8.35 -1.92
C PHE A 48 -5.24 9.25 -3.11
N GLY A 49 -4.56 8.98 -4.23
CA GLY A 49 -4.99 9.48 -5.53
C GLY A 49 -6.26 8.77 -5.99
N ARG A 50 -7.00 9.36 -6.94
CA ARG A 50 -8.28 8.84 -7.45
C ARG A 50 -8.23 7.35 -7.80
N LYS A 51 -7.22 6.90 -8.54
CA LYS A 51 -7.11 5.51 -9.00
C LYS A 51 -6.94 4.50 -7.86
N THR A 52 -6.07 4.80 -6.90
CA THR A 52 -5.88 3.96 -5.72
C THR A 52 -7.13 3.97 -4.84
N TYR A 53 -7.79 5.12 -4.70
CA TYR A 53 -9.06 5.21 -3.98
C TYR A 53 -10.14 4.33 -4.63
N GLU A 54 -10.30 4.40 -5.95
CA GLU A 54 -11.24 3.55 -6.71
C GLU A 54 -10.97 2.05 -6.49
N LEU A 55 -9.70 1.63 -6.40
CA LEU A 55 -9.31 0.25 -6.14
C LEU A 55 -9.66 -0.23 -4.72
N MET A 56 -9.56 0.66 -3.72
CA MET A 56 -9.74 0.32 -2.30
C MET A 56 -11.16 0.55 -1.77
N ALA A 57 -11.94 1.40 -2.44
CA ALA A 57 -13.32 1.70 -2.04
C ALA A 57 -14.33 0.61 -2.45
N GLY A 58 -13.87 -0.43 -3.16
CA GLY A 58 -14.63 -1.62 -3.55
C GLY A 58 -14.60 -2.72 -2.51
#